data_AF-A0A920EE60-F1
#
_entry.id   AF-A0A920EE60-F1
#
_cell.length_a   1.000
_cell.length_b   1.000
_cell.length_c   1.000
_cell.angle_alpha   90.00
_cell.angle_beta   90.00
_cell.angle_gamma   90.00
#
_symmetry.space_group_name_H-M   'P 1'
#
loop_
_entity.id
_entity.type
_entity.pdbx_description
1 polymer ?
#
loop_
_entity_poly.entity_id
_entity_poly.type
_entity_poly.pdbx_seq_one_letter_code
_entity_poly.pdbx_strand_id
1 'polypeptide(L)' 'MLADLGVSPANDGSILRLNFPPLTEERRKQLVKVVKNLAEEGRISIRGIRRSVRQELDNLDKSGDVSSDDAKRASEKIDV' A
#
# COMPACT_ATOMS: atom_id res chain seq x y z
N MET A 1 10.25 13.20 -23.55
CA MET A 1 10.11 13.54 -22.12
C MET A 1 11.24 12.85 -21.38
N LEU A 2 12.17 13.61 -20.78
CA LEU A 2 13.16 13.01 -19.88
C LEU A 2 12.41 12.38 -18.70
N ALA A 3 12.71 11.11 -18.40
CA ALA A 3 12.17 10.46 -17.22
C ALA A 3 12.64 11.21 -15.96
N ASP A 4 11.73 11.41 -15.02
CA ASP A 4 11.91 12.20 -13.79
C ASP A 4 12.76 11.44 -12.73
N LEU A 5 13.82 10.78 -13.20
CA LEU A 5 14.70 9.91 -12.43
C LEU A 5 15.87 10.66 -11.79
N GLY A 6 16.00 11.97 -12.07
CA GLY A 6 17.04 12.83 -11.49
C GLY A 6 18.49 12.43 -11.83
N VAL A 7 18.68 11.52 -12.79
CA VAL A 7 19.99 11.05 -13.27
C VAL A 7 20.15 11.37 -14.75
N SER A 8 21.30 11.91 -15.10
CA SER A 8 21.66 12.15 -16.51
C SER A 8 22.36 10.90 -17.06
N PRO A 9 21.85 10.30 -18.14
CA PRO A 9 22.54 9.19 -18.79
C PRO A 9 23.82 9.66 -19.48
N ALA A 10 24.94 8.99 -19.18
CA ALA A 10 26.19 9.14 -19.92
C ALA A 10 26.22 8.09 -21.05
N ASN A 11 26.42 8.53 -22.29
CA ASN A 11 26.47 7.65 -23.46
C ASN A 11 27.92 7.52 -23.95
N ASP A 12 28.49 6.32 -23.84
CA ASP A 12 29.86 5.99 -24.29
C ASP A 12 29.86 5.34 -25.71
N GLY A 13 28.80 5.57 -26.51
CA GLY A 13 28.66 5.13 -27.90
C GLY A 13 28.24 3.67 -28.09
N SER A 14 28.57 2.80 -27.13
CA SER A 14 28.14 1.38 -27.09
C SER A 14 27.31 1.03 -25.84
N ILE A 15 27.43 1.82 -24.78
CA ILE A 15 26.79 1.58 -23.48
C ILE A 15 26.22 2.90 -22.94
N LEU A 16 25.01 2.82 -22.38
CA LEU A 16 24.40 3.91 -21.61
C LEU A 16 24.66 3.67 -20.11
N ARG A 17 25.37 4.59 -19.46
CA ARG A 17 25.70 4.53 -18.03
C ARG A 17 24.83 5.49 -17.23
N LEU A 18 24.16 4.99 -16.20
CA LEU A 18 23.41 5.79 -15.23
C LEU A 18 24.19 5.83 -13.91
N ASN A 19 24.64 7.02 -13.52
CA ASN A 19 25.38 7.21 -12.27
C ASN A 19 24.41 7.63 -11.16
N PHE A 20 24.22 6.75 -10.17
CA PHE A 20 23.46 7.09 -8.97
C PHE A 20 24.43 7.57 -7.88
N PRO A 21 24.22 8.78 -7.31
CA PRO A 21 25.08 9.27 -6.24
C PRO A 21 24.93 8.41 -4.98
N PRO A 22 25.98 8.30 -4.16
CA PRO A 22 25.92 7.58 -2.89
C PRO A 22 24.89 8.22 -1.95
N LEU A 23 24.20 7.40 -1.17
CA LEU A 23 23.21 7.89 -0.21
C LEU A 23 23.88 8.63 0.95
N THR A 24 23.62 9.94 1.06
CA THR A 24 23.97 10.70 2.26
C THR A 24 23.08 10.31 3.44
N GLU A 25 23.54 10.58 4.66
CA GLU A 25 22.76 10.30 5.87
C GLU A 25 21.41 11.05 5.86
N GLU A 26 21.42 12.31 5.42
CA GLU A 26 20.21 13.12 5.28
C GLU A 26 19.24 12.50 4.27
N ARG A 27 19.73 12.06 3.10
CA ARG A 27 18.87 11.42 2.09
C ARG A 27 18.28 10.11 2.60
N ARG A 28 19.04 9.33 3.37
CA ARG A 28 18.54 8.11 4.02
C ARG A 28 17.43 8.43 5.03
N LYS A 29 17.58 9.46 5.86
CA LYS A 29 16.53 9.89 6.81
C LYS A 29 15.24 10.30 6.10
N GLN A 30 15.35 11.03 4.98
CA GLN A 30 14.19 11.39 4.16
C GLN A 30 13.48 10.14 3.59
N LEU A 31 14.23 9.20 3.02
CA LEU A 31 13.67 7.96 2.47
C LEU A 31 12.98 7.11 3.54
N VAL A 32 13.56 7.02 4.74
CA VAL A 32 12.93 6.30 5.87
C VAL A 32 11.57 6.91 6.23
N LYS A 33 11.44 8.24 6.20
CA LYS A 33 10.15 8.91 6.46
C LYS A 33 9.11 8.57 5.40
N VAL A 34 9.51 8.58 4.12
CA VAL A 34 8.63 8.20 3.01
C VAL A 34 8.16 6.75 3.16
N VAL A 35 9.08 5.82 3.41
CA VAL A 35 8.75 4.39 3.58
C VAL A 35 7.82 4.17 4.78
N LYS A 36 8.03 4.88 5.89
CA LYS A 36 7.14 4.81 7.06
C LYS A 36 5.72 5.27 6.74
N ASN A 37 5.57 6.36 5.99
CA ASN A 37 4.27 6.87 5.58
C ASN A 37 3.55 5.85 4.69
N LEU A 38 4.23 5.32 3.67
CA LEU A 38 3.69 4.28 2.78
C LEU A 38 3.25 3.03 3.56
N ALA A 39 4.05 2.60 4.53
CA ALA A 39 3.71 1.47 5.38
C ALA A 39 2.45 1.73 6.23
N GLU A 40 2.30 2.92 6.78
CA GLU A 40 1.11 3.26 7.56
C GLU A 40 -0.13 3.42 6.68
N GLU A 41 -0.01 4.04 5.51
CA GLU A 41 -1.10 4.10 4.51
C GLU A 41 -1.59 2.69 4.13
N GLY A 42 -0.67 1.75 3.89
CA GLY A 42 -1.01 0.35 3.64
C GLY A 42 -1.77 -0.30 4.81
N ARG A 43 -1.32 -0.07 6.05
CA ARG A 43 -2.03 -0.57 7.25
C ARG A 43 -3.41 0.06 7.42
N ILE A 44 -3.53 1.37 7.19
CA ILE A 44 -4.82 2.06 7.23
C ILE A 44 -5.76 1.48 6.19
N SER A 45 -5.27 1.24 4.96
CA SER A 45 -6.05 0.63 3.88
C SER A 45 -6.59 -0.74 4.28
N ILE A 46 -5.75 -1.64 4.80
CA ILE A 46 -6.17 -2.98 5.27
C ILE A 46 -7.23 -2.86 6.37
N ARG A 47 -7.02 -1.97 7.36
CA ARG A 47 -8.01 -1.74 8.44
C ARG A 47 -9.32 -1.18 7.88
N GLY A 48 -9.26 -0.31 6.87
CA GLY A 48 -10.40 0.30 6.20
C GLY A 48 -11.23 -0.74 5.47
N ILE A 49 -10.60 -1.57 4.63
CA ILE A 49 -11.26 -2.67 3.91
C ILE A 49 -11.95 -3.61 4.90
N ARG A 50 -11.25 -4.03 5.95
CA ARG A 50 -11.84 -4.90 6.99
C ARG A 50 -13.09 -4.30 7.63
N ARG A 51 -13.10 -2.99 7.91
CA ARG A 51 -14.30 -2.30 8.44
C ARG A 51 -15.42 -2.22 7.41
N SER A 52 -15.11 -1.92 6.14
CA SER A 52 -16.11 -1.86 5.06
C SER A 52 -16.82 -3.20 4.92
N VAL A 53 -16.06 -4.29 4.82
CA VAL A 53 -16.63 -5.64 4.67
C VAL A 53 -17.46 -6.03 5.90
N ARG A 54 -17.04 -5.70 7.13
CA ARG A 54 -17.86 -5.90 8.33
C ARG A 54 -19.19 -5.14 8.26
N GLN A 55 -19.16 -3.87 7.84
CA GLN A 55 -20.36 -3.05 7.73
C GLN A 55 -21.30 -3.59 6.65
N GLU A 56 -20.76 -4.04 5.52
CA GLU A 56 -21.52 -4.67 4.45
C GLU A 56 -22.20 -5.96 4.93
N LEU A 57 -21.50 -6.81 5.69
CA LEU A 57 -22.08 -8.03 6.27
C LEU A 57 -23.20 -7.73 7.27
N ASP A 58 -23.02 -6.74 8.15
CA ASP A 58 -24.05 -6.31 9.10
C ASP A 58 -25.29 -5.76 8.39
N ASN A 59 -25.10 -5.03 7.28
CA ASN A 59 -26.21 -4.55 6.46
C ASN A 59 -26.95 -5.71 5.77
N LEU A 60 -26.22 -6.70 5.24
CA LEU A 60 -26.80 -7.87 4.59
C LEU A 60 -27.59 -8.74 5.58
N ASP A 61 -27.08 -8.96 6.79
CA ASP A 61 -27.79 -9.69 7.86
C ASP A 61 -29.10 -8.97 8.25
N LYS A 62 -29.06 -7.64 8.40
CA LYS A 62 -30.25 -6.82 8.68
C LYS A 62 -31.28 -6.83 7.56
N SER A 63 -30.83 -6.89 6.30
CA SER A 63 -31.72 -6.97 5.14
C SER A 63 -32.38 -8.34 4.97
N GLY A 64 -31.86 -9.37 5.65
CA GLY A 64 -32.34 -10.75 5.53
C GLY A 64 -31.85 -11.47 4.27
N ASP A 65 -30.92 -10.87 3.52
CA ASP A 65 -30.34 -11.45 2.30
C ASP A 65 -29.40 -12.63 2.59
N VAL A 66 -28.99 -12.81 3.85
CA VAL A 66 -28.13 -13.92 4.32
C VAL A 66 -28.65 -14.48 5.63
N SER A 67 -28.38 -15.76 5.87
CA SER A 67 -28.65 -16.39 7.17
C SER A 67 -27.73 -15.82 8.25
N SER A 68 -28.26 -15.60 9.45
CA SER A 68 -27.49 -15.12 10.61
C SER A 68 -26.30 -16.02 10.95
N ASP A 69 -26.43 -17.33 10.75
CA ASP A 69 -25.33 -18.29 10.94
C ASP A 69 -24.18 -18.06 9.94
N ASP A 70 -24.51 -17.75 8.68
CA ASP A 70 -23.52 -17.52 7.64
C ASP A 70 -22.87 -16.13 7.79
N ALA A 71 -23.64 -15.11 8.17
CA ALA A 71 -23.12 -13.79 8.51
C ALA A 71 -22.13 -13.85 9.68
N LYS A 72 -22.44 -14.64 10.72
CA LYS A 72 -21.56 -14.85 11.88
C LYS A 72 -20.27 -15.60 11.52
N ARG A 73 -20.34 -16.66 10.70
CA ARG A 73 -19.13 -17.35 10.21
C ARG A 73 -18.25 -16.44 9.34
N ALA A 74 -18.86 -15.59 8.54
CA ALA A 74 -18.13 -14.65 7.68
C ALA A 74 -17.41 -13.58 8.50
N SER A 75 -18.05 -13.03 9.54
CA SER A 75 -17.42 -12.05 10.43
C SER A 75 -16.26 -12.65 11.22
N GLU A 76 -16.41 -13.86 11.77
CA GLU A 76 -15.32 -14.56 12.46
C GLU A 76 -14.08 -14.74 11.56
N LYS A 77 -14.25 -14.98 10.25
CA LYS A 77 -13.13 -15.09 9.30
C LYS A 77 -12.44 -13.76 8.98
N ILE A 78 -13.15 -12.65 9.07
CA ILE A 78 -12.64 -11.30 8.79
C ILE A 78 -11.89 -10.71 9.99
N ASP A 79 -12.19 -11.23 11.18
CA ASP A 79 -11.76 -10.69 12.46
C ASP A 79 -10.41 -11.24 12.94
N VAL A 80 -9.98 -12.36 12.37
CA VAL A 80 -8.67 -13.01 12.54
C VAL A 80 -7.58 -12.25 11.78
#